data_AF-X0SGU0-F1
#
_entry.id   AF-X0SGU0-F1
#
_cell.length_a   1.000
_cell.length_b   1.000
_cell.length_c   1.000
_cell.angle_alpha   90.00
_cell.angle_beta   90.00
_cell.angle_gamma   90.00
#
_symmetry.space_group_name_H-M   'P 1'
#
loop_
_entity.id
_entity.type
_entity.pdbx_description
1 polymer ?
#
loop_
_entity_poly.entity_id
_entity_poly.type
_entity_poly.pdbx_seq_one_letter_code
_entity_poly.pdbx_strand_id
1 'polypeptide(L)'
;MRLSDIEKVLGELTENLEAKRKETEEINNLLTADNKRLVHSKDARSTLGGELAILTDMERRCEGLTTAVKSILQNRSVENSKLDYVEGIMADIIAADFEYANAIEAGLESKTDALVVNSTRRLLADKETIEKLDGRVSFICLDKIGPFVDKKDLSIFDCVKGRLAEFVKYESKYAPLMWNLLGKTIIVDSIDAAVELSGELGQEYKFVTLKGEFLSADGSIKLGPLRSTSGLISRKSRLRQLQQTIANITGEIETLEKQIEKNEQANEHLAKLCKGLRTAVYEANTEKMQISWKLREFEQNIKRLREEENLAAGEIDLLETEIAGSVQKEYDSKQRLQELETVNSQRTSRIEELEGRYTEQKGLLQKESSRLTDLKV
;
A
#
# COMPACT_ATOMS: atom_id res chain seq x y z
N MET A 1 -6.17 32.27 26.14
CA MET A 1 -7.07 31.39 25.36
C MET A 1 -8.28 31.06 26.19
N ARG A 2 -9.48 31.11 25.61
CA ARG A 2 -10.69 30.62 26.29
C ARG A 2 -10.61 29.09 26.32
N LEU A 3 -11.18 28.45 27.34
CA LEU A 3 -11.20 26.98 27.46
C LEU A 3 -11.75 26.31 26.19
N SER A 4 -12.73 26.97 25.55
CA SER A 4 -13.30 26.58 24.26
C SER A 4 -12.28 26.48 23.12
N ASP A 5 -11.26 27.34 23.10
CA ASP A 5 -10.25 27.37 22.05
C ASP A 5 -9.33 26.14 22.16
N ILE A 6 -8.98 25.76 23.39
CA ILE A 6 -8.15 24.58 23.68
C ILE A 6 -8.92 23.30 23.36
N GLU A 7 -10.21 23.25 23.68
CA GLU A 7 -11.07 22.10 23.32
C GLU A 7 -11.19 21.92 21.81
N LYS A 8 -11.31 23.02 21.06
CA LYS A 8 -11.33 22.98 19.60
C LYS A 8 -10.01 22.47 19.03
N VAL A 9 -8.88 23.00 19.51
CA VAL A 9 -7.53 22.56 19.07
C VAL A 9 -7.30 21.10 19.42
N LEU A 10 -7.73 20.64 20.59
CA LEU A 10 -7.67 19.23 20.97
C LEU A 10 -8.47 18.34 20.02
N GLY A 11 -9.69 18.75 19.67
CA GLY A 11 -10.51 18.05 18.68
C GLY A 11 -9.79 17.89 17.35
N GLU A 12 -9.31 19.00 16.78
CA GLU A 12 -8.56 19.02 15.51
C GLU A 12 -7.30 18.14 15.56
N LEU A 13 -6.53 18.20 16.65
CA LEU A 13 -5.33 17.36 16.83
C LEU A 13 -5.67 15.87 16.95
N THR A 14 -6.75 15.52 17.65
CA THR A 14 -7.19 14.13 17.79
C THR A 14 -7.70 13.55 16.47
N GLU A 15 -8.50 14.31 15.71
CA GLU A 15 -8.98 13.90 14.39
C GLU A 15 -7.82 13.70 13.42
N ASN A 16 -6.85 14.61 13.42
CA ASN A 16 -5.67 14.49 12.56
C ASN A 16 -4.80 13.28 12.96
N LEU A 17 -4.65 13.02 14.26
CA LEU A 17 -3.95 11.84 14.75
C LEU A 17 -4.63 10.53 14.33
N GLU A 18 -5.96 10.46 14.42
CA GLU A 18 -6.72 9.29 13.97
C GLU A 18 -6.62 9.09 12.45
N ALA A 19 -6.74 10.16 11.67
CA ALA A 19 -6.57 10.11 10.22
C ALA A 19 -5.17 9.59 9.83
N LYS A 20 -4.11 10.09 10.49
CA LYS A 20 -2.74 9.64 10.23
C LYS A 20 -2.45 8.22 10.70
N ARG A 21 -3.10 7.75 11.77
CA ARG A 21 -3.03 6.34 12.18
C ARG A 21 -3.68 5.43 11.13
N LYS A 22 -4.83 5.81 10.59
CA LYS A 22 -5.50 5.05 9.54
C LYS A 22 -4.64 4.96 8.28
N GLU A 23 -4.03 6.06 7.86
CA GLU A 23 -3.08 6.09 6.73
C GLU A 23 -1.87 5.18 6.99
N THR A 24 -1.35 5.16 8.23
CA THR A 24 -0.26 4.25 8.64
C THR A 24 -0.66 2.78 8.52
N GLU A 25 -1.87 2.43 8.96
CA GLU A 25 -2.39 1.07 8.89
C GLU A 25 -2.62 0.62 7.44
N GLU A 26 -3.14 1.49 6.58
CA GLU A 26 -3.31 1.24 5.14
C GLU A 26 -1.97 0.98 4.45
N ILE A 27 -0.95 1.81 4.71
CA ILE A 27 0.41 1.61 4.16
C ILE A 27 1.03 0.32 4.69
N ASN A 28 0.85 -0.01 5.97
CA ASN A 28 1.40 -1.23 6.53
C ASN A 28 0.74 -2.48 5.91
N ASN A 29 -0.58 -2.44 5.67
CA ASN A 29 -1.28 -3.50 4.96
C ASN A 29 -0.76 -3.66 3.52
N LEU A 30 -0.54 -2.55 2.79
CA LEU A 30 0.07 -2.58 1.47
C LEU A 30 1.49 -3.18 1.51
N LEU A 31 2.33 -2.75 2.45
CA LEU A 31 3.68 -3.29 2.65
C LEU A 31 3.67 -4.80 2.89
N THR A 32 2.74 -5.32 3.71
CA THR A 32 2.66 -6.77 3.93
C THR A 32 2.22 -7.52 2.66
N ALA A 33 1.34 -6.96 1.85
CA ALA A 33 0.91 -7.55 0.59
C ALA A 33 2.03 -7.54 -0.46
N ASP A 34 2.73 -6.42 -0.59
CA ASP A 34 3.83 -6.26 -1.54
C ASP A 34 5.03 -7.12 -1.17
N ASN A 35 5.37 -7.23 0.12
CA ASN A 35 6.41 -8.16 0.58
C ASN A 35 6.06 -9.62 0.28
N LYS A 36 4.79 -10.03 0.46
CA LYS A 36 4.35 -11.39 0.09
C LYS A 36 4.49 -11.63 -1.41
N ARG A 37 4.10 -10.66 -2.25
CA ARG A 37 4.29 -10.73 -3.70
C ARG A 37 5.76 -10.81 -4.08
N LEU A 38 6.60 -10.00 -3.44
CA LEU A 38 8.05 -9.99 -3.67
C LEU A 38 8.68 -11.36 -3.38
N VAL A 39 8.34 -11.98 -2.26
CA VAL A 39 8.82 -13.33 -1.92
C VAL A 39 8.39 -14.34 -2.98
N HIS A 40 7.10 -14.33 -3.37
CA HIS A 40 6.59 -15.24 -4.39
C HIS A 40 7.29 -15.07 -5.74
N SER A 41 7.49 -13.83 -6.20
CA SER A 41 8.21 -13.54 -7.44
C SER A 41 9.69 -13.95 -7.37
N LYS A 42 10.35 -13.77 -6.22
CA LYS A 42 11.74 -14.23 -6.01
C LYS A 42 11.85 -15.76 -6.04
N ASP A 43 10.93 -16.47 -5.42
CA ASP A 43 10.87 -17.93 -5.43
C ASP A 43 10.62 -18.48 -6.84
N ALA A 44 9.66 -17.89 -7.57
CA ALA A 44 9.38 -18.23 -8.96
C ALA A 44 10.62 -18.01 -9.85
N ARG A 45 11.30 -16.85 -9.70
CA ARG A 45 12.55 -16.57 -10.42
C ARG A 45 13.64 -17.59 -10.10
N SER A 46 13.79 -17.98 -8.84
CA SER A 46 14.79 -18.96 -8.41
C SER A 46 14.53 -20.34 -9.04
N THR A 47 13.27 -20.78 -9.03
CA THR A 47 12.87 -22.07 -9.61
C THR A 47 13.09 -22.10 -11.12
N LEU A 48 12.64 -21.06 -11.84
CA LEU A 48 12.87 -20.94 -13.28
C LEU A 48 14.36 -20.79 -13.61
N GLY A 49 15.13 -20.10 -12.76
CA GLY A 49 16.58 -19.97 -12.88
C GLY A 49 17.31 -21.32 -12.76
N GLY A 50 16.84 -22.20 -11.87
CA GLY A 50 17.33 -23.58 -11.76
C GLY A 50 17.08 -24.39 -13.04
N GLU A 51 15.87 -24.32 -13.59
CA GLU A 51 15.53 -24.96 -14.87
C GLU A 51 16.39 -24.41 -16.02
N LEU A 52 16.55 -23.08 -16.10
CA LEU A 52 17.38 -22.42 -17.10
C LEU A 52 18.83 -22.90 -17.02
N ALA A 53 19.40 -23.00 -15.82
CA ALA A 53 20.79 -23.44 -15.62
C ALA A 53 21.01 -24.88 -16.12
N ILE A 54 20.07 -25.78 -15.80
CA ILE A 54 20.12 -27.18 -16.27
C ILE A 54 20.06 -27.23 -17.79
N LEU A 55 19.08 -26.59 -18.42
CA LEU A 55 18.92 -26.62 -19.88
C LEU A 55 20.09 -25.93 -20.60
N THR A 56 20.69 -24.90 -20.00
CA THR A 56 21.86 -24.21 -20.54
C THR A 56 23.11 -25.10 -20.49
N ASP A 57 23.30 -25.86 -19.41
CA ASP A 57 24.39 -26.84 -19.31
C ASP A 57 24.22 -27.98 -20.33
N MET A 58 22.99 -28.47 -20.54
CA MET A 58 22.69 -29.45 -21.59
C MET A 58 23.03 -28.93 -22.99
N GLU A 59 22.64 -27.70 -23.33
CA GLU A 59 23.00 -27.06 -24.61
C GLU A 59 24.50 -26.87 -24.76
N ARG A 60 25.20 -26.43 -23.70
CA ARG A 60 26.66 -26.26 -23.71
C ARG A 60 27.39 -27.57 -23.96
N ARG A 61 26.87 -28.68 -23.46
CA ARG A 61 27.41 -30.03 -23.69
C ARG A 61 26.98 -30.63 -25.03
N CYS A 62 26.20 -29.90 -25.83
CA CYS A 62 25.60 -30.37 -27.06
C CYS A 62 24.83 -31.68 -26.84
N GLU A 63 24.11 -31.80 -25.72
CA GLU A 63 23.41 -33.04 -25.36
C GLU A 63 22.28 -33.35 -26.36
N GLY A 64 22.25 -34.60 -26.83
CA GLY A 64 21.34 -35.05 -27.90
C GLY A 64 21.98 -35.06 -29.29
N LEU A 65 23.18 -34.47 -29.47
CA LEU A 65 23.95 -34.60 -30.72
C LEU A 65 24.90 -35.80 -30.68
N THR A 66 25.06 -36.46 -31.82
CA THR A 66 26.06 -37.54 -31.98
C THR A 66 27.48 -36.98 -31.90
N THR A 67 28.43 -37.82 -31.48
CA THR A 67 29.86 -37.48 -31.42
C THR A 67 30.38 -36.97 -32.77
N ALA A 68 29.97 -37.60 -33.87
CA ALA A 68 30.31 -37.18 -35.23
C ALA A 68 29.83 -35.75 -35.56
N VAL A 69 28.58 -35.40 -35.22
CA VAL A 69 28.06 -34.04 -35.45
C VAL A 69 28.80 -33.01 -34.58
N LYS A 70 29.10 -33.34 -33.32
CA LYS A 70 29.90 -32.47 -32.44
C LYS A 70 31.29 -32.17 -33.00
N SER A 71 31.98 -33.19 -33.51
CA SER A 71 33.31 -33.02 -34.10
C SER A 71 33.29 -32.10 -35.32
N ILE A 72 32.28 -32.22 -36.19
CA ILE A 72 32.14 -31.32 -37.35
C ILE A 72 31.91 -29.86 -36.90
N LEU A 73 31.01 -29.64 -35.94
CA LEU A 73 30.73 -28.30 -35.41
C LEU A 73 31.95 -27.66 -34.72
N GLN A 74 32.74 -28.45 -34.01
CA GLN A 74 33.99 -27.99 -33.38
C GLN A 74 35.04 -27.61 -34.44
N ASN A 75 35.24 -28.45 -35.46
CA ASN A 75 36.18 -28.18 -36.55
C ASN A 75 35.77 -26.97 -37.41
N ARG A 76 34.48 -26.68 -37.50
CA ARG A 76 33.96 -25.46 -38.13
C ARG A 76 34.33 -24.19 -37.35
N SER A 77 34.30 -24.26 -36.02
CA SER A 77 34.49 -23.09 -35.14
C SER A 77 35.93 -22.58 -35.07
N VAL A 78 36.87 -23.24 -35.77
CA VAL A 78 38.28 -22.85 -35.87
C VAL A 78 38.46 -21.82 -37.00
N GLU A 79 39.17 -20.71 -36.75
CA GLU A 79 39.50 -19.72 -37.79
C GLU A 79 40.22 -20.39 -38.98
N ASN A 80 39.78 -20.08 -40.21
CA ASN A 80 40.21 -20.72 -41.47
C ASN A 80 39.78 -22.20 -41.65
N SER A 81 38.65 -22.60 -41.06
CA SER A 81 38.12 -23.95 -41.25
C SER A 81 37.87 -24.30 -42.72
N LYS A 82 38.30 -25.50 -43.11
CA LYS A 82 37.99 -26.11 -44.42
C LYS A 82 36.50 -26.42 -44.62
N LEU A 83 35.69 -26.28 -43.56
CA LEU A 83 34.25 -26.62 -43.51
C LEU A 83 33.33 -25.38 -43.48
N ASP A 84 33.77 -24.26 -44.04
CA ASP A 84 32.98 -23.03 -44.22
C ASP A 84 31.64 -23.24 -44.98
N TYR A 85 31.53 -24.30 -45.79
CA TYR A 85 30.30 -24.67 -46.49
C TYR A 85 29.22 -25.30 -45.60
N VAL A 86 29.56 -25.62 -44.35
CA VAL A 86 28.62 -26.10 -43.33
C VAL A 86 27.99 -24.90 -42.60
N GLU A 87 26.70 -24.69 -42.81
CA GLU A 87 25.96 -23.56 -42.23
C GLU A 87 25.64 -23.78 -40.74
N GLY A 88 25.42 -25.04 -40.34
CA GLY A 88 25.11 -25.42 -38.96
C GLY A 88 24.18 -26.63 -38.89
N ILE A 89 23.70 -26.97 -37.69
CA ILE A 89 22.63 -27.95 -37.52
C ILE A 89 21.27 -27.31 -37.79
N MET A 90 20.32 -28.12 -38.24
CA MET A 90 18.95 -27.69 -38.49
C MET A 90 18.33 -26.99 -37.27
N ALA A 91 18.53 -27.52 -36.05
CA ALA A 91 18.03 -26.91 -34.81
C ALA A 91 18.59 -25.52 -34.49
N ASP A 92 19.75 -25.13 -35.03
CA ASP A 92 20.34 -23.79 -34.83
C ASP A 92 19.86 -22.80 -35.89
N ILE A 93 19.51 -23.30 -37.08
CA ILE A 93 19.09 -22.49 -38.23
C ILE A 93 17.66 -21.98 -38.08
N ILE A 94 16.84 -22.70 -37.32
CA ILE A 94 15.44 -22.34 -37.10
C ILE A 94 15.15 -21.90 -35.68
N ALA A 95 14.06 -21.17 -35.56
CA ALA A 95 13.50 -20.70 -34.32
C ALA A 95 12.00 -20.97 -34.31
N ALA A 96 11.48 -21.36 -33.16
CA ALA A 96 10.06 -21.61 -32.95
C ALA A 96 9.59 -20.91 -31.69
N ASP A 97 8.33 -20.49 -31.69
CA ASP A 97 7.67 -20.14 -30.45
C ASP A 97 7.35 -21.42 -29.67
N PHE A 98 7.41 -21.35 -28.33
CA PHE A 98 7.34 -22.52 -27.46
C PHE A 98 6.11 -23.40 -27.71
N GLU A 99 4.97 -22.79 -28.04
CA GLU A 99 3.71 -23.47 -28.36
C GLU A 99 3.81 -24.42 -29.57
N TYR A 100 4.62 -24.05 -30.57
CA TYR A 100 4.75 -24.82 -31.82
C TYR A 100 6.00 -25.71 -31.83
N ALA A 101 6.90 -25.58 -30.86
CA ALA A 101 8.20 -26.24 -30.87
C ALA A 101 8.09 -27.77 -30.97
N ASN A 102 7.17 -28.38 -30.21
CA ASN A 102 6.92 -29.82 -30.25
C ASN A 102 6.41 -30.27 -31.63
N ALA A 103 5.50 -29.50 -32.24
CA ALA A 103 4.95 -29.80 -33.56
C ALA A 103 6.03 -29.69 -34.65
N ILE A 104 6.88 -28.67 -34.58
CA ILE A 104 7.99 -28.47 -35.52
C ILE A 104 9.02 -29.59 -35.38
N GLU A 105 9.34 -29.99 -34.15
CA GLU A 105 10.25 -31.09 -33.87
C GLU A 105 9.74 -32.43 -34.40
N ALA A 106 8.44 -32.72 -34.20
CA ALA A 106 7.80 -33.90 -34.76
C ALA A 106 7.77 -33.86 -36.30
N GLY A 107 7.45 -32.70 -36.89
CA GLY A 107 7.36 -32.51 -38.34
C GLY A 107 8.70 -32.62 -39.08
N LEU A 108 9.83 -32.39 -38.41
CA LEU A 108 11.16 -32.58 -38.98
C LEU A 108 11.61 -34.05 -39.03
N GLU A 109 10.87 -34.97 -38.39
CA GLU A 109 11.07 -36.42 -38.50
C GLU A 109 12.55 -36.84 -38.29
N SER A 110 13.15 -36.43 -37.18
CA SER A 110 14.55 -36.75 -36.84
C SER A 110 15.60 -36.12 -37.77
N LYS A 111 15.27 -35.04 -38.49
CA LYS A 111 16.25 -34.21 -39.22
C LYS A 111 16.76 -33.02 -38.38
N THR A 112 16.41 -32.97 -37.10
CA THR A 112 16.73 -31.86 -36.19
C THR A 112 18.24 -31.69 -35.96
N ASP A 113 18.99 -32.78 -35.95
CA ASP A 113 20.46 -32.83 -35.81
C ASP A 113 21.20 -32.88 -37.16
N ALA A 114 20.48 -32.83 -38.28
CA ALA A 114 21.09 -32.86 -39.60
C ALA A 114 21.86 -31.56 -39.88
N LEU A 115 23.02 -31.69 -40.53
CA LEU A 115 23.88 -30.57 -40.90
C LEU A 115 23.43 -29.97 -42.24
N VAL A 116 23.16 -28.68 -42.24
CA VAL A 116 22.82 -27.94 -43.46
C VAL A 116 24.10 -27.47 -44.14
N VAL A 117 24.23 -27.75 -45.43
CA VAL A 117 25.40 -27.38 -46.24
C VAL A 117 24.98 -26.62 -47.48
N ASN A 118 25.78 -25.62 -47.87
CA ASN A 118 25.49 -24.78 -49.03
C ASN A 118 26.02 -25.36 -50.36
N SER A 119 26.90 -26.37 -50.34
CA SER A 119 27.47 -26.99 -51.54
C SER A 119 27.69 -28.49 -51.41
N THR A 120 26.92 -29.28 -52.16
CA THR A 120 27.11 -30.74 -52.25
C THR A 120 28.49 -31.11 -52.78
N ARG A 121 29.02 -30.34 -53.75
CA ARG A 121 30.32 -30.63 -54.36
C ARG A 121 31.47 -30.56 -53.34
N ARG A 122 31.44 -29.55 -52.46
CA ARG A 122 32.46 -29.36 -51.42
C ARG A 122 32.36 -30.45 -50.35
N LEU A 123 31.15 -30.79 -49.94
CA LEU A 123 30.89 -31.92 -49.04
C LEU A 123 31.51 -33.23 -49.56
N LEU A 124 31.31 -33.54 -50.86
CA LEU A 124 31.86 -34.76 -51.47
C LEU A 124 33.37 -34.72 -51.66
N ALA A 125 33.98 -33.54 -51.79
CA ALA A 125 35.43 -33.39 -51.86
C ALA A 125 36.10 -33.75 -50.50
N ASP A 126 35.39 -33.55 -49.40
CA ASP A 126 35.85 -33.89 -48.04
C ASP A 126 35.38 -35.26 -47.55
N LYS A 127 34.90 -36.13 -48.44
CA LYS A 127 34.33 -37.45 -48.10
C LYS A 127 35.25 -38.28 -47.20
N GLU A 128 36.56 -38.25 -47.44
CA GLU A 128 37.54 -38.97 -46.60
C GLU A 128 37.59 -38.48 -45.15
N THR A 129 37.34 -37.19 -44.91
CA THR A 129 37.27 -36.62 -43.57
C THR A 129 35.98 -37.06 -42.87
N ILE A 130 34.88 -37.16 -43.63
CA ILE A 130 33.57 -37.59 -43.12
C ILE A 130 33.57 -39.08 -42.79
N GLU A 131 34.22 -39.92 -43.61
CA GLU A 131 34.32 -41.37 -43.38
C GLU A 131 35.15 -41.73 -42.13
N LYS A 132 36.02 -40.82 -41.67
CA LYS A 132 36.81 -40.99 -40.45
C LYS A 132 36.03 -40.65 -39.18
N LEU A 133 34.80 -40.14 -39.30
CA LEU A 133 33.97 -39.80 -38.14
C LEU A 133 33.39 -41.06 -37.51
N ASP A 134 33.33 -41.04 -36.18
CA ASP A 134 32.70 -42.10 -35.40
C ASP A 134 31.18 -41.88 -35.34
N GLY A 135 30.49 -42.28 -36.40
CA GLY A 135 29.03 -42.26 -36.48
C GLY A 135 28.47 -41.84 -37.83
N ARG A 136 27.16 -42.05 -38.01
CA ARG A 136 26.43 -41.56 -39.19
C ARG A 136 26.01 -40.12 -38.99
N VAL A 137 26.17 -39.31 -40.02
CA VAL A 137 25.77 -37.91 -40.05
C VAL A 137 24.84 -37.68 -41.23
N SER A 138 23.71 -37.02 -40.97
CA SER A 138 22.78 -36.61 -42.01
C SER A 138 23.13 -35.20 -42.49
N PHE A 139 23.17 -35.01 -43.81
CA PHE A 139 23.43 -33.72 -44.43
C PHE A 139 22.24 -33.28 -45.30
N ILE A 140 21.87 -32.02 -45.18
CA ILE A 140 20.86 -31.37 -46.00
C ILE A 140 21.57 -30.39 -46.94
N CYS A 141 21.58 -30.71 -48.23
CA CYS A 141 22.30 -29.94 -49.23
C CYS A 141 21.38 -28.89 -49.88
N LEU A 142 21.61 -27.61 -49.58
CA LEU A 142 20.78 -26.49 -50.07
C LEU A 142 20.76 -26.38 -51.59
N ASP A 143 21.86 -26.71 -52.27
CA ASP A 143 21.99 -26.69 -53.73
C ASP A 143 21.19 -27.79 -54.45
N LYS A 144 20.58 -28.72 -53.70
CA LYS A 144 19.74 -29.81 -54.22
C LYS A 144 18.25 -29.60 -53.96
N ILE A 145 17.88 -28.52 -53.27
CA ILE A 145 16.50 -28.28 -52.88
C ILE A 145 15.78 -27.60 -54.04
N GLY A 146 14.81 -28.32 -54.61
CA GLY A 146 13.93 -27.78 -55.65
C GLY A 146 12.90 -26.79 -55.09
N PRO A 147 12.25 -25.99 -55.96
CA PRO A 147 11.19 -25.09 -55.55
C PRO A 147 10.02 -25.86 -54.95
N PHE A 148 9.47 -25.35 -53.85
CA PHE A 148 8.23 -25.87 -53.28
C PHE A 148 7.05 -25.46 -54.15
N VAL A 149 6.19 -26.42 -54.48
CA VAL A 149 4.94 -26.19 -55.21
C VAL A 149 3.83 -26.93 -54.49
N ASP A 150 2.83 -26.19 -54.07
CA ASP A 150 1.55 -26.73 -53.62
C ASP A 150 0.42 -25.88 -54.19
N LYS A 151 -0.64 -26.55 -54.66
CA LYS A 151 -1.79 -25.93 -55.32
C LYS A 151 -3.09 -26.15 -54.55
N LYS A 152 -3.08 -26.90 -53.44
CA LYS A 152 -4.28 -27.12 -52.65
C LYS A 152 -4.52 -25.95 -51.71
N ASP A 153 -5.78 -25.52 -51.69
CA ASP A 153 -6.28 -24.60 -50.68
C ASP A 153 -6.66 -25.39 -49.43
N LEU A 154 -6.04 -25.04 -48.31
CA LEU A 154 -6.24 -25.69 -47.01
C LEU A 154 -7.19 -24.90 -46.11
N SER A 155 -7.57 -23.68 -46.51
CA SER A 155 -8.48 -22.82 -45.75
C SER A 155 -9.94 -23.32 -45.74
N ILE A 156 -10.22 -24.39 -46.48
CA ILE A 156 -11.54 -25.02 -46.58
C ILE A 156 -11.83 -25.89 -45.33
N PHE A 157 -10.80 -26.27 -44.57
CA PHE A 157 -10.90 -27.18 -43.44
C PHE A 157 -10.80 -26.43 -42.11
N ASP A 158 -11.88 -26.42 -41.32
CA ASP A 158 -11.95 -25.71 -40.03
C ASP A 158 -10.96 -26.26 -38.98
N CYS A 159 -10.59 -27.54 -39.07
CA CYS A 159 -9.67 -28.21 -38.15
C CYS A 159 -8.18 -27.98 -38.50
N VAL A 160 -7.88 -27.20 -39.55
CA VAL A 160 -6.53 -26.87 -39.99
C VAL A 160 -6.13 -25.48 -39.47
N LYS A 161 -5.06 -25.42 -38.68
CA LYS A 161 -4.49 -24.14 -38.20
C LYS A 161 -3.59 -23.46 -39.23
N GLY A 162 -3.01 -24.23 -40.14
CA GLY A 162 -2.11 -23.74 -41.18
C GLY A 162 -0.97 -24.70 -41.47
N ARG A 163 -0.02 -24.25 -42.30
CA ARG A 163 1.16 -25.03 -42.67
C ARG A 163 2.25 -24.84 -41.62
N LEU A 164 2.90 -25.92 -41.22
CA LEU A 164 3.92 -25.90 -40.18
C LEU A 164 5.08 -24.95 -40.52
N ALA A 165 5.43 -24.80 -41.80
CA ALA A 165 6.45 -23.85 -42.26
C ALA A 165 6.16 -22.37 -41.93
N GLU A 166 4.89 -22.00 -41.72
CA GLU A 166 4.47 -20.62 -41.40
C GLU A 166 4.73 -20.27 -39.93
N PHE A 167 4.83 -21.27 -39.06
CA PHE A 167 5.06 -21.12 -37.62
C PHE A 167 6.55 -21.25 -37.24
N VAL A 168 7.43 -21.31 -38.23
CA VAL A 168 8.89 -21.39 -38.05
C VAL A 168 9.51 -20.05 -38.44
N LYS A 169 10.41 -19.53 -37.59
CA LYS A 169 11.22 -18.36 -37.86
C LYS A 169 12.58 -18.80 -38.41
N TYR A 170 12.98 -18.26 -39.56
CA TYR A 170 14.23 -18.60 -40.26
C TYR A 170 14.69 -17.44 -41.15
N GLU A 171 15.98 -17.43 -41.53
CA GLU A 171 16.50 -16.46 -42.50
C GLU A 171 15.99 -16.77 -43.93
N SER A 172 15.77 -15.73 -44.73
CA SER A 172 15.19 -15.85 -46.09
C SER A 172 15.94 -16.83 -47.00
N LYS A 173 17.26 -16.99 -46.82
CA LYS A 173 18.08 -17.94 -47.58
C LYS A 173 17.68 -19.41 -47.37
N TYR A 174 17.06 -19.74 -46.23
CA TYR A 174 16.59 -21.08 -45.90
C TYR A 174 15.11 -21.31 -46.27
N ALA A 175 14.42 -20.32 -46.84
CA ALA A 175 13.01 -20.47 -47.20
C ALA A 175 12.73 -21.70 -48.09
N PRO A 176 13.49 -21.97 -49.18
CA PRO A 176 13.27 -23.16 -50.00
C PRO A 176 13.37 -24.46 -49.20
N LEU A 177 14.30 -24.53 -48.25
CA LEU A 177 14.47 -25.67 -47.36
C LEU A 177 13.26 -25.86 -46.44
N MET A 178 12.81 -24.79 -45.77
CA MET A 178 11.69 -24.88 -44.81
C MET A 178 10.39 -25.27 -45.49
N TRP A 179 10.09 -24.66 -46.64
CA TRP A 179 8.88 -25.00 -47.39
C TRP A 179 8.94 -26.42 -47.96
N ASN A 180 10.10 -26.93 -48.35
CA ASN A 180 10.23 -28.31 -48.81
C ASN A 180 10.02 -29.33 -47.66
N LEU A 181 10.60 -29.06 -46.49
CA LEU A 181 10.50 -29.97 -45.34
C LEU A 181 9.14 -29.93 -44.64
N LEU A 182 8.58 -28.73 -44.47
CA LEU A 182 7.44 -28.48 -43.58
C LEU A 182 6.22 -27.89 -44.31
N GLY A 183 6.34 -27.54 -45.59
CA GLY A 183 5.25 -26.92 -46.35
C GLY A 183 4.07 -27.86 -46.62
N LYS A 184 4.31 -29.18 -46.73
CA LYS A 184 3.25 -30.21 -46.80
C LYS A 184 2.88 -30.79 -45.42
N THR A 185 3.38 -30.21 -44.34
CA THR A 185 3.06 -30.62 -42.97
C THR A 185 2.04 -29.65 -42.39
N ILE A 186 0.88 -30.15 -42.00
CA ILE A 186 -0.28 -29.36 -41.61
C ILE A 186 -0.52 -29.47 -40.11
N ILE A 187 -0.74 -28.34 -39.46
CA ILE A 187 -1.09 -28.31 -38.04
C ILE A 187 -2.59 -28.50 -37.88
N VAL A 188 -2.99 -29.49 -37.08
CA VAL A 188 -4.39 -29.83 -36.80
C VAL A 188 -4.68 -29.87 -35.30
N ASP A 189 -5.95 -29.75 -34.94
CA ASP A 189 -6.38 -29.72 -33.53
C ASP A 189 -6.20 -31.07 -32.82
N SER A 190 -6.45 -32.17 -33.52
CA SER A 190 -6.39 -33.53 -32.97
C SER A 190 -5.86 -34.53 -33.99
N ILE A 191 -5.33 -35.65 -33.50
CA ILE A 191 -4.90 -36.75 -34.37
C ILE A 191 -6.08 -37.42 -35.07
N ASP A 192 -7.27 -37.43 -34.46
CA ASP A 192 -8.47 -37.96 -35.09
C ASP A 192 -8.84 -37.15 -36.34
N ALA A 193 -8.81 -35.81 -36.23
CA ALA A 193 -8.98 -34.92 -37.37
C ALA A 193 -7.88 -35.11 -38.43
N ALA A 194 -6.64 -35.42 -38.01
CA ALA A 194 -5.56 -35.75 -38.94
C ALA A 194 -5.89 -36.97 -39.81
N VAL A 195 -6.46 -38.01 -39.21
CA VAL A 195 -6.82 -39.25 -39.91
C VAL A 195 -7.96 -39.00 -40.91
N GLU A 196 -9.00 -38.26 -40.52
CA GLU A 196 -10.09 -37.89 -41.42
C GLU A 196 -9.59 -37.08 -42.62
N LEU A 197 -8.81 -36.02 -42.36
CA LEU A 197 -8.24 -35.16 -43.40
C LEU A 197 -7.28 -35.92 -44.33
N SER A 198 -6.55 -36.91 -43.82
CA SER A 198 -5.64 -37.71 -44.65
C SER A 198 -6.38 -38.50 -45.74
N GLY A 199 -7.63 -38.88 -45.49
CA GLY A 199 -8.50 -39.53 -46.47
C GLY A 199 -8.92 -38.60 -47.62
N GLU A 200 -9.12 -37.32 -47.32
CA GLU A 200 -9.60 -36.32 -48.29
C GLU A 200 -8.46 -35.63 -49.06
N LEU A 201 -7.38 -35.29 -48.36
CA LEU A 201 -6.20 -34.61 -48.94
C LEU A 201 -5.22 -35.58 -49.60
N GLY A 202 -5.38 -36.88 -49.39
CA GLY A 202 -4.53 -37.94 -49.93
C GLY A 202 -3.16 -38.04 -49.24
N GLN A 203 -2.39 -39.07 -49.62
CA GLN A 203 -1.11 -39.46 -49.00
C GLN A 203 0.08 -38.53 -49.34
N GLU A 204 -0.16 -37.28 -49.73
CA GLU A 204 0.90 -36.30 -49.99
C GLU A 204 1.20 -35.39 -48.79
N TYR A 205 0.28 -35.31 -47.83
CA TYR A 205 0.36 -34.43 -46.67
C TYR A 205 0.73 -35.20 -45.41
N LYS A 206 1.41 -34.48 -44.53
CA LYS A 206 1.71 -34.89 -43.17
C LYS A 206 0.87 -34.04 -42.24
N PHE A 207 0.52 -34.58 -41.08
CA PHE A 207 -0.30 -33.87 -40.11
C PHE A 207 0.35 -33.94 -38.74
N VAL A 208 0.27 -32.84 -38.00
CA VAL A 208 0.86 -32.74 -36.67
C VAL A 208 -0.07 -31.98 -35.72
N THR A 209 -0.16 -32.43 -34.47
CA THR A 209 -0.86 -31.69 -33.41
C THR A 209 0.12 -30.81 -32.64
N LEU A 210 -0.37 -29.79 -31.93
CA LEU A 210 0.47 -28.97 -31.05
C LEU A 210 1.17 -29.77 -29.95
N LYS A 211 0.64 -30.95 -29.61
CA LYS A 211 1.25 -31.89 -28.64
C LYS A 211 2.43 -32.67 -29.23
N GLY A 212 2.64 -32.61 -30.54
CA GLY A 212 3.68 -33.36 -31.25
C GLY A 212 3.25 -34.75 -31.71
N GLU A 213 1.94 -35.07 -31.69
CA GLU A 213 1.43 -36.28 -32.34
C GLU A 213 1.53 -36.09 -33.85
N PHE A 214 1.99 -37.10 -34.57
CA PHE A 214 2.36 -36.95 -35.97
C PHE A 214 1.84 -38.10 -36.83
N LEU A 215 1.17 -37.75 -37.92
CA LEU A 215 0.75 -38.66 -38.99
C LEU A 215 1.57 -38.35 -40.24
N SER A 216 2.35 -39.33 -40.67
CA SER A 216 3.18 -39.25 -41.86
C SER A 216 2.40 -39.55 -43.13
N ALA A 217 2.93 -39.09 -44.27
CA ALA A 217 2.38 -39.34 -45.61
C ALA A 217 2.33 -40.84 -45.96
N ASP A 218 3.21 -41.66 -45.39
CA ASP A 218 3.23 -43.13 -45.55
C ASP A 218 2.20 -43.86 -44.67
N GLY A 219 1.37 -43.14 -43.93
CA GLY A 219 0.37 -43.69 -43.02
C GLY A 219 0.93 -44.12 -41.66
N SER A 220 2.22 -43.86 -41.38
CA SER A 220 2.77 -44.12 -40.04
C SER A 220 2.32 -43.06 -39.04
N ILE A 221 1.89 -43.50 -37.85
CA ILE A 221 1.44 -42.62 -36.76
C ILE A 221 2.42 -42.72 -35.59
N LYS A 222 2.84 -41.57 -35.07
CA LYS A 222 3.66 -41.45 -33.87
C LYS A 222 2.84 -40.79 -32.76
N LEU A 223 2.59 -41.56 -31.71
CA LEU A 223 1.86 -41.13 -30.51
C LEU A 223 2.73 -41.28 -29.26
N GLY A 224 2.45 -40.47 -28.26
CA GLY A 224 3.10 -40.52 -26.95
C GLY A 224 3.83 -39.22 -26.61
N PRO A 225 4.14 -39.01 -25.32
CA PRO A 225 4.75 -37.78 -24.87
C PRO A 225 6.17 -37.67 -25.42
N LEU A 226 6.44 -36.62 -26.20
CA LEU A 226 7.80 -36.16 -26.42
C LEU A 226 8.32 -35.70 -25.05
N ARG A 227 9.37 -36.33 -24.52
CA ARG A 227 10.02 -35.81 -23.32
C ARG A 227 10.54 -34.41 -23.70
N SER A 228 9.99 -33.35 -23.11
CA SER A 228 10.25 -31.95 -23.48
C SER A 228 11.73 -31.54 -23.41
N THR A 229 12.55 -32.30 -22.69
CA THR A 229 14.01 -32.13 -22.59
C THR A 229 14.83 -32.88 -23.65
N SER A 230 14.20 -33.78 -24.41
CA SER A 230 14.88 -34.64 -25.40
C SER A 230 15.03 -33.97 -26.77
N GLY A 231 14.12 -33.07 -27.10
CA GLY A 231 14.11 -32.37 -28.38
C GLY A 231 14.99 -31.11 -28.38
N LEU A 232 15.84 -30.95 -29.41
CA LEU A 232 16.78 -29.82 -29.51
C LEU A 232 16.03 -28.50 -29.75
N ILE A 233 14.99 -28.51 -30.59
CA ILE A 233 14.21 -27.30 -30.91
C ILE A 233 13.34 -26.90 -29.73
N SER A 234 12.68 -27.88 -29.11
CA SER A 234 11.86 -27.67 -27.91
C SER A 234 12.71 -27.12 -26.76
N ARG A 235 13.92 -27.65 -26.57
CA ARG A 235 14.86 -27.14 -25.56
C ARG A 235 15.28 -25.70 -25.83
N LYS A 236 15.71 -25.37 -27.05
CA LYS A 236 16.10 -24.00 -27.41
C LYS A 236 14.94 -23.02 -27.28
N SER A 237 13.74 -23.42 -27.65
CA SER A 237 12.53 -22.59 -27.53
C SER A 237 12.17 -22.38 -26.06
N ARG A 238 12.29 -23.43 -25.23
CA ARG A 238 12.10 -23.34 -23.77
C ARG A 238 13.15 -22.44 -23.11
N LEU A 239 14.40 -22.50 -23.53
CA LEU A 239 15.45 -21.60 -23.04
C LEU A 239 15.12 -20.13 -23.31
N ARG A 240 14.71 -19.79 -24.54
CA ARG A 240 14.31 -18.41 -24.88
C ARG A 240 13.09 -17.96 -24.08
N GLN A 241 12.10 -18.83 -23.92
CA GLN A 241 10.92 -18.55 -23.11
C GLN A 241 11.30 -18.31 -21.64
N LEU A 242 12.13 -19.17 -21.05
CA LEU A 242 12.60 -19.03 -19.67
C LEU A 242 13.38 -17.72 -19.49
N GLN A 243 14.29 -17.39 -20.40
CA GLN A 243 15.04 -16.14 -20.37
C GLN A 243 14.11 -14.92 -20.39
N GLN A 244 13.11 -14.91 -21.27
CA GLN A 244 12.15 -13.81 -21.34
C GLN A 244 11.29 -13.72 -20.07
N THR A 245 10.79 -14.85 -19.58
CA THR A 245 9.97 -14.89 -18.36
C THR A 245 10.78 -14.44 -17.14
N ILE A 246 12.02 -14.89 -16.99
CA ILE A 246 12.93 -14.47 -15.91
C ILE A 246 13.23 -12.97 -16.01
N ALA A 247 13.43 -12.43 -17.22
CA ALA A 247 13.63 -10.99 -17.41
C ALA A 247 12.39 -10.20 -16.98
N ASN A 248 11.20 -10.63 -17.36
CA ASN A 248 9.94 -10.00 -16.96
C ASN A 248 9.75 -10.03 -15.43
N ILE A 249 9.91 -11.20 -14.79
CA ILE A 249 9.81 -11.35 -13.33
C ILE A 249 10.87 -10.49 -12.62
N THR A 250 12.08 -10.38 -13.19
CA THR A 250 13.13 -9.52 -12.62
C THR A 250 12.73 -8.05 -12.67
N GLY A 251 12.15 -7.59 -13.78
CA GLY A 251 11.59 -6.24 -13.87
C GLY A 251 10.46 -6.00 -12.86
N GLU A 252 9.56 -6.97 -12.67
CA GLU A 252 8.51 -6.91 -11.65
C GLU A 252 9.08 -6.80 -10.23
N ILE A 253 10.09 -7.62 -9.90
CA ILE A 253 10.80 -7.57 -8.62
C ILE A 253 11.38 -6.17 -8.37
N GLU A 254 12.07 -5.59 -9.36
CA GLU A 254 12.65 -4.24 -9.23
C GLU A 254 11.58 -3.17 -9.00
N THR A 255 10.41 -3.29 -9.65
CA THR A 255 9.30 -2.36 -9.43
C THR A 255 8.69 -2.51 -8.03
N LEU A 256 8.53 -3.74 -7.55
CA LEU A 256 8.02 -4.03 -6.21
C LEU A 256 8.98 -3.55 -5.12
N GLU A 257 10.29 -3.77 -5.29
CA GLU A 257 11.31 -3.30 -4.34
C GLU A 257 11.29 -1.76 -4.21
N LYS A 258 11.18 -1.03 -5.33
CA LYS A 258 11.03 0.43 -5.31
C LYS A 258 9.73 0.89 -4.63
N GLN A 259 8.63 0.16 -4.84
CA GLN A 259 7.35 0.47 -4.18
C GLN A 259 7.42 0.24 -2.68
N ILE A 260 8.03 -0.87 -2.24
CA ILE A 260 8.25 -1.19 -0.84
C ILE A 260 9.11 -0.10 -0.19
N GLU A 261 10.24 0.26 -0.78
CA GLU A 261 11.13 1.31 -0.25
C GLU A 261 10.38 2.65 -0.09
N LYS A 262 9.61 3.06 -1.09
CA LYS A 262 8.79 4.28 -1.03
C LYS A 262 7.75 4.21 0.10
N ASN A 263 7.08 3.08 0.25
CA ASN A 263 6.06 2.89 1.28
C ASN A 263 6.68 2.81 2.68
N GLU A 264 7.88 2.22 2.84
CA GLU A 264 8.62 2.21 4.09
C GLU A 264 9.04 3.62 4.53
N GLN A 265 9.54 4.44 3.60
CA GLN A 265 9.87 5.85 3.87
C GLN A 265 8.63 6.65 4.28
N ALA A 266 7.50 6.45 3.58
CA ALA A 266 6.23 7.08 3.92
C ALA A 266 5.75 6.65 5.32
N ASN A 267 5.88 5.36 5.65
CA ASN A 267 5.51 4.82 6.95
C ASN A 267 6.39 5.38 8.08
N GLU A 268 7.70 5.52 7.87
CA GLU A 268 8.61 6.14 8.84
C GLU A 268 8.26 7.62 9.09
N HIS A 269 7.94 8.36 8.02
CA HIS A 269 7.50 9.74 8.12
C HIS A 269 6.17 9.87 8.89
N LEU A 270 5.18 9.03 8.57
CA LEU A 270 3.90 8.99 9.30
C LEU A 270 4.08 8.60 10.76
N ALA A 271 4.96 7.65 11.08
CA ALA A 271 5.27 7.27 12.45
C ALA A 271 5.83 8.45 13.27
N LYS A 272 6.73 9.25 12.67
CA LYS A 272 7.25 10.48 13.28
C LYS A 272 6.13 11.51 13.49
N LEU A 273 5.27 11.71 12.50
CA LEU A 273 4.15 12.65 12.59
C LEU A 273 3.13 12.23 13.67
N CYS A 274 2.74 10.96 13.69
CA CYS A 274 1.86 10.38 14.71
C CYS A 274 2.44 10.53 16.12
N LYS A 275 3.76 10.35 16.29
CA LYS A 275 4.44 10.59 17.56
C LYS A 275 4.36 12.06 17.97
N GLY A 276 4.64 12.99 17.06
CA GLY A 276 4.54 14.42 17.30
C GLY A 276 3.12 14.86 17.69
N LEU A 277 2.11 14.44 16.92
CA LEU A 277 0.71 14.70 17.23
C LEU A 277 0.29 14.13 18.58
N ARG A 278 0.76 12.92 18.93
CA ARG A 278 0.47 12.31 20.25
C ARG A 278 1.04 13.13 21.40
N THR A 279 2.25 13.65 21.25
CA THR A 279 2.85 14.56 22.25
C THR A 279 2.05 15.85 22.35
N ALA A 280 1.68 16.46 21.22
CA ALA A 280 0.88 17.69 21.20
C ALA A 280 -0.50 17.51 21.86
N VAL A 281 -1.19 16.40 21.59
CA VAL A 281 -2.46 16.05 22.26
C VAL A 281 -2.26 15.92 23.77
N TYR A 282 -1.17 15.27 24.21
CA TYR A 282 -0.87 15.10 25.64
C TYR A 282 -0.61 16.43 26.34
N GLU A 283 0.19 17.30 25.72
CA GLU A 283 0.49 18.65 26.23
C GLU A 283 -0.78 19.50 26.33
N ALA A 284 -1.58 19.58 25.25
CA ALA A 284 -2.82 20.34 25.23
C ALA A 284 -3.85 19.80 26.25
N ASN A 285 -3.91 18.49 26.47
CA ASN A 285 -4.80 17.90 27.48
C ASN A 285 -4.33 18.23 28.91
N THR A 286 -3.02 18.28 29.13
CA THR A 286 -2.43 18.71 30.41
C THR A 286 -2.74 20.18 30.69
N GLU A 287 -2.59 21.06 29.68
CA GLU A 287 -2.96 22.47 29.79
C GLU A 287 -4.46 22.66 30.06
N LYS A 288 -5.33 21.94 29.33
CA LYS A 288 -6.78 21.93 29.57
C LYS A 288 -7.08 21.57 31.03
N MET A 289 -6.46 20.51 31.53
CA MET A 289 -6.66 20.08 32.91
C MET A 289 -6.24 21.19 33.88
N GLN A 290 -5.05 21.76 33.75
CA GLN A 290 -4.57 22.84 34.62
C GLN A 290 -5.49 24.08 34.62
N ILE A 291 -5.97 24.49 33.44
CA ILE A 291 -6.88 25.64 33.32
C ILE A 291 -8.24 25.31 33.94
N SER A 292 -8.76 24.10 33.72
CA SER A 292 -10.02 23.67 34.33
C SER A 292 -9.96 23.62 35.87
N TRP A 293 -8.82 23.21 36.45
CA TRP A 293 -8.59 23.26 37.89
C TRP A 293 -8.62 24.70 38.41
N LYS A 294 -7.88 25.62 37.78
CA LYS A 294 -7.88 27.04 38.15
C LYS A 294 -9.27 27.68 38.02
N LEU A 295 -10.00 27.33 36.96
CA LEU A 295 -11.35 27.84 36.74
C LEU A 295 -12.29 27.40 37.87
N ARG A 296 -12.23 26.13 38.26
CA ARG A 296 -13.01 25.59 39.39
C ARG A 296 -12.65 26.24 40.72
N GLU A 297 -11.37 26.50 40.95
CA GLU A 297 -10.88 27.22 42.13
C GLU A 297 -11.44 28.65 42.18
N PHE A 298 -11.38 29.38 41.05
CA PHE A 298 -11.97 30.72 40.96
C PHE A 298 -13.48 30.72 41.13
N GLU A 299 -14.20 29.76 40.55
CA GLU A 299 -15.64 29.62 40.74
C GLU A 299 -16.01 29.39 42.22
N GLN A 300 -15.25 28.55 42.92
CA GLN A 300 -15.45 28.31 44.35
C GLN A 300 -15.13 29.56 45.19
N ASN A 301 -14.07 30.29 44.85
CA ASN A 301 -13.72 31.56 45.50
C ASN A 301 -14.77 32.64 45.26
N ILE A 302 -15.29 32.77 44.04
CA ILE A 302 -16.40 33.70 43.71
C ILE A 302 -17.64 33.34 44.52
N LYS A 303 -17.96 32.05 44.64
CA LYS A 303 -19.10 31.60 45.44
C LYS A 303 -18.93 31.97 46.92
N ARG A 304 -17.76 31.71 47.50
CA ARG A 304 -17.43 32.08 48.88
C ARG A 304 -17.52 33.59 49.10
N LEU A 305 -16.92 34.39 48.22
CA LEU A 305 -16.96 35.86 48.32
C LEU A 305 -18.38 36.42 48.21
N ARG A 306 -19.24 35.82 47.37
CA ARG A 306 -20.66 36.20 47.30
C ARG A 306 -21.43 35.86 48.57
N GLU A 307 -21.13 34.71 49.19
CA GLU A 307 -21.72 34.35 50.48
C GLU A 307 -21.27 35.33 51.58
N GLU A 308 -19.99 35.71 51.60
CA GLU A 308 -19.44 36.74 52.51
C GLU A 308 -20.05 38.12 52.26
N GLU A 309 -20.22 38.53 51.01
CA GLU A 309 -20.87 39.79 50.63
C GLU A 309 -22.32 39.84 51.12
N ASN A 310 -23.08 38.75 50.94
CA ASN A 310 -24.46 38.66 51.41
C ASN A 310 -24.56 38.72 52.95
N LEU A 311 -23.62 38.09 53.66
CA LEU A 311 -23.56 38.17 55.13
C LEU A 311 -23.24 39.59 55.59
N ALA A 312 -22.22 40.22 55.01
CA ALA A 312 -21.84 41.59 55.33
C ALA A 312 -22.97 42.59 55.02
N ALA A 313 -23.69 42.41 53.92
CA ALA A 313 -24.87 43.22 53.61
C ALA A 313 -25.97 43.06 54.67
N GLY A 314 -26.21 41.82 55.14
CA GLY A 314 -27.15 41.57 56.24
C GLY A 314 -26.71 42.19 57.58
N GLU A 315 -25.41 42.19 57.88
CA GLU A 315 -24.86 42.88 59.06
C GLU A 315 -25.03 44.40 58.97
N ILE A 316 -24.82 44.98 57.78
CA ILE A 316 -25.06 46.41 57.54
C ILE A 316 -26.53 46.77 57.77
N ASP A 317 -27.48 45.99 57.22
CA ASP A 317 -28.92 46.22 57.43
C ASP A 317 -29.29 46.15 58.93
N LEU A 318 -28.72 45.20 59.67
CA LEU A 318 -28.94 45.08 61.12
C LEU A 318 -28.40 46.31 61.86
N LEU A 319 -27.17 46.74 61.56
CA LEU A 319 -26.55 47.92 62.15
C LEU A 319 -27.32 49.20 61.80
N GLU A 320 -27.80 49.35 60.57
CA GLU A 320 -28.65 50.48 60.17
C GLU A 320 -29.95 50.51 61.01
N THR A 321 -30.57 49.35 61.21
CA THR A 321 -31.78 49.22 62.03
C THR A 321 -31.50 49.58 63.50
N GLU A 322 -30.36 49.14 64.04
CA GLU A 322 -29.95 49.42 65.41
C GLU A 322 -29.57 50.91 65.63
N ILE A 323 -28.90 51.52 64.65
CA ILE A 323 -28.62 52.96 64.62
C ILE A 323 -29.93 53.74 64.57
N ALA A 324 -30.84 53.40 63.66
CA ALA A 324 -32.15 54.06 63.57
C ALA A 324 -32.94 53.96 64.88
N GLY A 325 -32.93 52.78 65.51
CA GLY A 325 -33.54 52.58 66.82
C GLY A 325 -32.88 53.39 67.94
N SER A 326 -31.56 53.53 67.91
CA SER A 326 -30.80 54.33 68.89
C SER A 326 -31.04 55.83 68.71
N VAL A 327 -31.10 56.31 67.46
CA VAL A 327 -31.46 57.70 67.14
C VAL A 327 -32.88 58.02 67.60
N GLN A 328 -33.83 57.10 67.38
CA GLN A 328 -35.20 57.28 67.88
C GLN A 328 -35.24 57.36 69.41
N LYS A 329 -34.51 56.47 70.12
CA LYS A 329 -34.39 56.53 71.59
C LYS A 329 -33.76 57.83 72.07
N GLU A 330 -32.75 58.35 71.38
CA GLU A 330 -32.14 59.64 71.71
C GLU A 330 -33.16 60.77 71.53
N TYR A 331 -33.91 60.77 70.43
CA TYR A 331 -34.96 61.74 70.14
C TYR A 331 -36.05 61.73 71.22
N ASP A 332 -36.59 60.55 71.55
CA ASP A 332 -37.60 60.37 72.61
C ASP A 332 -37.07 60.83 73.98
N SER A 333 -35.79 60.55 74.28
CA SER A 333 -35.15 60.97 75.53
C SER A 333 -34.97 62.49 75.59
N LYS A 334 -34.61 63.15 74.47
CA LYS A 334 -34.56 64.61 74.36
C LYS A 334 -35.93 65.25 74.56
N GLN A 335 -36.98 64.69 73.97
CA GLN A 335 -38.34 65.18 74.18
C GLN A 335 -38.74 65.06 75.66
N ARG A 336 -38.51 63.90 76.29
CA ARG A 336 -38.77 63.72 77.73
C ARG A 336 -37.96 64.69 78.59
N LEU A 337 -36.72 64.99 78.22
CA LEU A 337 -35.90 65.98 78.92
C LEU A 337 -36.53 67.37 78.83
N GLN A 338 -36.98 67.79 77.63
CA GLN A 338 -37.68 69.07 77.44
C GLN A 338 -38.99 69.13 78.23
N GLU A 339 -39.77 68.06 78.26
CA GLU A 339 -40.98 67.97 79.08
C GLU A 339 -40.64 68.11 80.57
N LEU A 340 -39.61 67.39 81.05
CA LEU A 340 -39.14 67.48 82.43
C LEU A 340 -38.62 68.88 82.77
N GLU A 341 -37.86 69.53 81.88
CA GLU A 341 -37.40 70.91 82.05
C GLU A 341 -38.57 71.89 82.14
N THR A 342 -39.59 71.72 81.30
CA THR A 342 -40.81 72.52 81.34
C THR A 342 -41.56 72.32 82.65
N VAL A 343 -41.72 71.07 83.10
CA VAL A 343 -42.34 70.74 84.39
C VAL A 343 -41.51 71.29 85.55
N ASN A 344 -40.19 71.23 85.47
CA ASN A 344 -39.30 71.73 86.52
C ASN A 344 -39.38 73.25 86.62
N SER A 345 -39.40 73.96 85.48
CA SER A 345 -39.68 75.40 85.40
C SER A 345 -41.03 75.78 86.02
N GLN A 346 -42.09 75.02 85.72
CA GLN A 346 -43.40 75.25 86.34
C GLN A 346 -43.36 75.02 87.85
N ARG A 347 -42.62 74.01 88.31
CA ARG A 347 -42.45 73.71 89.74
C ARG A 347 -41.62 74.77 90.46
N THR A 348 -40.54 75.28 89.87
CA THR A 348 -39.76 76.38 90.47
C THR A 348 -40.60 77.65 90.55
N SER A 349 -41.34 78.02 89.51
CA SER A 349 -42.28 79.15 89.61
C SER A 349 -43.35 78.93 90.68
N ARG A 350 -43.83 77.69 90.86
CA ARG A 350 -44.78 77.36 91.93
C ARG A 350 -44.15 77.42 93.33
N ILE A 351 -42.88 77.04 93.45
CA ILE A 351 -42.11 77.18 94.69
C ILE A 351 -41.90 78.66 95.02
N GLU A 352 -41.51 79.48 94.04
CA GLU A 352 -41.37 80.93 94.21
C GLU A 352 -42.70 81.59 94.63
N GLU A 353 -43.82 81.17 94.05
CA GLU A 353 -45.16 81.64 94.44
C GLU A 353 -45.50 81.23 95.89
N LEU A 354 -45.17 79.99 96.28
CA LEU A 354 -45.39 79.49 97.64
C LEU A 354 -44.46 80.14 98.67
N GLU A 355 -43.20 80.41 98.32
CA GLU A 355 -42.24 81.15 99.16
C GLU A 355 -42.66 82.61 99.33
N GLY A 356 -43.22 83.23 98.29
CA GLY A 356 -43.89 84.53 98.38
C GLY A 356 -45.05 84.52 99.38
N ARG A 357 -45.94 83.52 99.29
CA ARG A 357 -47.04 83.36 100.27
C ARG A 357 -46.55 83.06 101.69
N TYR A 358 -45.47 82.29 101.83
CA TYR A 358 -44.89 81.96 103.12
C TYR A 358 -44.22 83.17 103.79
N THR A 359 -43.49 83.98 103.03
CA THR A 359 -42.88 85.22 103.52
C THR A 359 -43.93 86.26 103.91
N GLU A 360 -45.04 86.34 103.16
CA GLU A 360 -46.18 87.19 103.49
C GLU A 360 -46.87 86.75 104.80
N GLN A 361 -47.12 85.46 104.98
CA GLN A 361 -47.64 84.91 106.24
C GLN A 361 -46.68 85.10 107.42
N LYS A 362 -45.37 84.93 107.20
CA LYS A 362 -44.34 85.13 108.24
C LYS A 362 -44.24 86.60 108.65
N GLY A 363 -44.39 87.53 107.71
CA GLY A 363 -44.47 88.97 107.98
C GLY A 363 -45.70 89.36 108.81
N LEU A 364 -46.85 88.72 108.56
CA LEU A 364 -48.05 88.87 109.38
C LEU A 364 -47.84 88.36 110.81
N LEU A 365 -47.15 87.22 110.96
CA LEU A 365 -46.84 86.60 112.25
C LEU A 365 -45.83 87.43 113.08
N GLN A 366 -44.84 88.05 112.43
CA GLN A 366 -43.92 88.99 113.07
C GLN A 366 -44.59 90.31 113.49
N LYS A 367 -45.55 90.80 112.71
CA LYS A 367 -46.38 91.95 113.13
C LYS A 367 -47.19 91.63 114.40
N GLU A 368 -47.83 90.47 114.45
CA GLU A 368 -48.56 90.01 115.64
C GLU A 368 -47.60 89.76 116.84
N SER A 369 -46.39 89.23 116.62
CA SER A 369 -45.43 89.02 117.71
C SER A 369 -44.84 90.33 118.26
N SER A 370 -44.60 91.33 117.41
CA SER A 370 -44.16 92.67 117.84
C SER A 370 -45.21 93.39 118.70
N ARG A 371 -46.50 93.12 118.44
CA ARG A 371 -47.63 93.63 119.21
C ARG A 371 -47.75 93.01 120.61
N LEU A 372 -47.25 91.78 120.78
CA LEU A 372 -47.22 91.06 122.07
C LEU A 372 -46.03 91.48 122.96
N THR A 373 -44.93 91.97 122.37
CA THR A 373 -43.75 92.43 123.12
C THR A 373 -43.88 93.84 123.69
N ASP A 374 -44.73 94.71 123.14
CA ASP A 374 -44.97 96.07 123.64
C ASP A 374 -45.90 96.15 124.88
N LEU A 375 -46.44 95.01 125.35
CA LEU A 375 -47.38 94.92 126.49
C LEU A 375 -46.75 94.39 127.79
N LYS A 376 -45.41 94.29 127.85
CA LYS A 376 -44.64 93.95 129.06
C LYS A 376 -43.49 94.94 129.26
N VAL A 377 -43.83 96.19 129.57
CA VAL A 377 -42.98 97.16 130.27
C VAL A 377 -43.75 97.71 131.46
#